data_AF-A0A7K4PZF2-F1
#
_entry.id   AF-A0A7K4PZF2-F1
#
_cell.length_a   1.000
_cell.length_b   1.000
_cell.length_c   1.000
_cell.angle_alpha   90.00
_cell.angle_beta   90.00
_cell.angle_gamma   90.00
#
_symmetry.space_group_name_H-M   'P 1'
#
loop_
_entity.id
_entity.type
_entity.pdbx_description
1 polymer ?
#
loop_
_entity_poly.entity_id
_entity_poly.type
_entity_poly.pdbx_seq_one_letter_code
_entity_poly.pdbx_strand_id
1 'polypeptide(L)'
;MVLSGVGDALGYRGARWEYCTSGPQIHGELAELGGLAAISLEPPEWPVSDDTVLHLATAEGLATGLEGEPLLQELAQRYVAAMGDMEGRKPGPSSILGEQGGPEEPGRGRGAQGASHPRVPSPGTSQLRPGEPQGYRIPFNPRGTGCGAAMRSLAIGLRYPHASELPTLIRVSIESGRMTHHHPTGYLGALAVALFGALGAR
;
A
#
# COMPACT_ATOMS: atom_id res chain seq x y z
N MET A 1 9.08 11.40 -7.05
CA MET A 1 8.95 9.97 -6.62
C MET A 1 10.27 9.37 -6.15
N VAL A 2 11.44 9.68 -6.72
CA VAL A 2 12.75 9.14 -6.28
C VAL A 2 12.96 9.26 -4.76
N LEU A 3 12.72 10.43 -4.17
CA LEU A 3 12.90 10.62 -2.72
C LEU A 3 11.90 9.83 -1.86
N SER A 4 10.76 9.41 -2.42
CA SER A 4 9.83 8.49 -1.76
C SER A 4 10.50 7.12 -1.59
N GLY A 5 11.14 6.62 -2.64
CA GLY A 5 11.88 5.34 -2.59
C GLY A 5 13.14 5.41 -1.72
N VAL A 6 13.80 6.57 -1.66
CA VAL A 6 14.90 6.82 -0.71
C VAL A 6 14.40 6.72 0.74
N GLY A 7 13.26 7.34 1.05
CA GLY A 7 12.67 7.29 2.39
C GLY A 7 12.24 5.87 2.79
N ASP A 8 11.62 5.15 1.87
CA ASP A 8 11.30 3.72 2.03
C ASP A 8 12.57 2.90 2.32
N ALA A 9 13.56 2.92 1.43
CA ALA A 9 14.79 2.12 1.61
C ALA A 9 15.51 2.43 2.93
N LEU A 10 15.58 3.72 3.30
CA LEU A 10 16.14 4.16 4.59
C LEU A 10 15.37 3.59 5.78
N GLY A 11 14.04 3.72 5.80
CA GLY A 11 13.21 3.23 6.90
C GLY A 11 13.13 1.71 6.98
N TYR A 12 13.22 1.03 5.82
CA TYR A 12 13.16 -0.41 5.71
C TYR A 12 14.46 -1.07 6.16
N ARG A 13 15.59 -0.65 5.57
CA ARG A 13 16.94 -1.23 5.76
C ARG A 13 16.93 -2.75 5.76
N GLY A 14 16.32 -3.35 4.73
CA GLY A 14 16.20 -4.80 4.60
C GLY A 14 15.47 -5.45 5.79
N ALA A 15 14.37 -4.84 6.23
CA ALA A 15 13.55 -5.20 7.39
C ALA A 15 14.21 -5.02 8.78
N ARG A 16 15.45 -4.54 8.86
CA ARG A 16 16.14 -4.37 10.15
C ARG A 16 15.52 -3.26 11.00
N TRP A 17 15.14 -2.16 10.37
CA TRP A 17 14.61 -1.00 11.07
C TRP A 17 13.08 -0.95 11.08
N GLU A 18 12.41 -1.43 10.04
CA GLU A 18 10.94 -1.47 9.96
C GLU A 18 10.30 -2.19 11.16
N TYR A 19 10.90 -3.30 11.62
CA TYR A 19 10.39 -4.09 12.75
C TYR A 19 11.08 -3.77 14.08
N CYS A 20 12.01 -2.82 14.11
CA CYS A 20 12.61 -2.35 15.35
C CYS A 20 11.63 -1.41 16.04
N THR A 21 11.14 -1.80 17.21
CA THR A 21 10.19 -0.99 18.00
C THR A 21 10.87 0.02 18.93
N SER A 22 12.19 0.20 18.81
CA SER A 22 12.99 1.11 19.63
C SER A 22 13.63 2.22 18.78
N GLY A 23 13.01 3.40 18.80
CA GLY A 23 13.57 4.60 18.18
C GLY A 23 15.01 4.91 18.65
N PRO A 24 15.33 4.88 19.96
CA PRO A 24 16.70 5.10 20.43
C PRO A 24 17.72 4.11 19.86
N GLN A 25 17.33 2.84 19.64
CA GLN A 25 18.20 1.86 19.01
C GLN A 25 18.48 2.21 17.54
N ILE A 26 17.44 2.51 16.76
CA ILE A 26 17.58 2.93 15.35
C ILE A 26 18.51 4.15 15.24
N HIS A 27 18.33 5.14 16.11
CA HIS A 27 19.17 6.34 16.13
C HIS A 27 20.61 6.06 16.58
N GLY A 28 20.83 5.09 17.48
CA GLY A 28 22.16 4.62 17.86
C GLY A 28 22.89 3.97 16.69
N GLU A 29 22.23 3.04 16.00
CA GLU A 29 22.78 2.39 14.79
C GLU A 29 23.04 3.40 13.67
N LEU A 30 22.14 4.37 13.47
CA LEU A 30 22.35 5.46 12.50
C LEU A 30 23.60 6.29 12.85
N ALA A 31 23.85 6.56 14.12
CA ALA A 31 25.05 7.27 14.56
C ALA A 31 26.33 6.44 14.31
N GLU A 32 26.28 5.13 14.55
CA GLU A 32 27.39 4.19 14.25
C GLU A 32 27.70 4.12 12.74
N LEU A 33 26.68 4.27 11.89
CA LEU A 33 26.83 4.38 10.44
C LEU A 33 27.39 5.74 9.96
N GLY A 34 27.68 6.67 10.87
CA GLY A 34 28.19 8.01 10.54
C GLY A 34 27.11 9.06 10.26
N GLY A 35 25.84 8.76 10.58
CA GLY A 35 24.70 9.65 10.37
C GLY A 35 24.13 9.59 8.95
N LEU A 36 23.00 10.28 8.73
CA LEU A 36 22.23 10.20 7.48
C LEU A 36 23.05 10.58 6.24
N ALA A 37 23.93 11.58 6.35
CA ALA A 37 24.75 12.05 5.24
C ALA A 37 25.84 11.05 4.80
N ALA A 38 26.14 10.04 5.63
CA ALA A 38 27.14 9.02 5.33
C ALA A 38 26.55 7.76 4.65
N ILE A 39 25.22 7.66 4.56
CA ILE A 39 24.56 6.48 4.00
C ILE A 39 24.62 6.51 2.46
N SER A 40 25.14 5.44 1.86
CA SER A 40 24.90 5.09 0.45
C SER A 40 23.81 4.03 0.37
N LEU A 41 22.71 4.33 -0.34
CA LEU A 41 21.57 3.43 -0.48
C LEU A 41 21.78 2.49 -1.66
N GLU A 42 22.44 1.38 -1.39
CA GLU A 42 22.76 0.37 -2.40
C GLU A 42 22.20 -1.01 -2.00
N PRO A 43 21.56 -1.74 -2.94
CA PRO A 43 21.29 -3.15 -2.75
C PRO A 43 22.58 -3.97 -2.59
N PRO A 44 22.58 -5.06 -1.81
CA PRO A 44 21.42 -5.66 -1.15
C PRO A 44 21.14 -5.08 0.25
N GLU A 45 21.93 -4.13 0.75
CA GLU A 45 21.82 -3.65 2.13
C GLU A 45 20.64 -2.69 2.33
N TRP A 46 20.35 -1.85 1.32
CA TRP A 46 19.26 -0.87 1.34
C TRP A 46 18.28 -1.08 0.18
N PRO A 47 17.59 -2.23 0.10
CA PRO A 47 16.53 -2.41 -0.88
C PRO A 47 15.32 -1.54 -0.52
N VAL A 48 14.47 -1.25 -1.50
CA VAL A 48 13.13 -0.69 -1.27
C VAL A 48 12.14 -1.79 -0.84
N SER A 49 11.13 -1.45 -0.05
CA SER A 49 10.04 -2.34 0.39
C SER A 49 8.92 -2.48 -0.65
N ASP A 50 7.80 -3.09 -0.25
CA ASP A 50 6.56 -3.12 -1.03
C ASP A 50 5.94 -1.74 -1.27
N ASP A 51 6.22 -0.75 -0.42
CA ASP A 51 5.79 0.65 -0.56
C ASP A 51 6.18 1.18 -1.95
N THR A 52 7.48 1.16 -2.27
CA THR A 52 7.99 1.66 -3.56
C THR A 52 7.51 0.81 -4.72
N VAL A 53 7.49 -0.52 -4.58
CA VAL A 53 7.06 -1.43 -5.66
C VAL A 53 5.59 -1.14 -6.04
N LEU A 54 4.70 -1.00 -5.05
CA LEU A 54 3.30 -0.68 -5.30
C LEU A 54 3.10 0.78 -5.73
N HIS A 55 3.90 1.72 -5.24
CA HIS A 55 3.85 3.11 -5.68
C HIS A 55 4.26 3.25 -7.15
N LEU A 56 5.30 2.52 -7.58
CA LEU A 56 5.69 2.43 -8.99
C LEU A 56 4.58 1.80 -9.83
N ALA A 57 3.96 0.71 -9.39
CA ALA A 57 2.82 0.09 -10.07
C ALA A 57 1.67 1.10 -10.28
N THR A 58 1.35 1.94 -9.29
CA THR A 58 0.37 3.02 -9.46
C THR A 58 0.83 4.03 -10.52
N ALA A 59 2.07 4.49 -10.42
CA ALA A 59 2.62 5.51 -11.32
C ALA A 59 2.68 5.04 -12.78
N GLU A 60 3.11 3.81 -13.01
CA GLU A 60 3.15 3.21 -14.35
C GLU A 60 1.74 3.05 -14.94
N GLY A 61 0.76 2.68 -14.11
CA GLY A 61 -0.65 2.62 -14.51
C GLY A 61 -1.16 3.97 -14.97
N LEU A 62 -0.90 5.03 -14.21
CA LEU A 62 -1.24 6.40 -14.56
C LEU A 62 -0.50 6.89 -15.81
N ALA A 63 0.75 6.46 -16.01
CA ALA A 63 1.58 6.87 -17.15
C ALA A 63 1.09 6.31 -18.50
N THR A 64 0.20 5.31 -18.50
CA THR A 64 -0.42 4.81 -19.74
C THR A 64 -1.33 5.83 -20.43
N GLY A 65 -1.79 6.86 -19.71
CA GLY A 65 -2.77 7.82 -20.22
C GLY A 65 -4.21 7.28 -20.27
N LEU A 66 -4.46 6.07 -19.79
CA LEU A 66 -5.81 5.53 -19.64
C LEU A 66 -6.61 6.35 -18.61
N GLU A 67 -7.93 6.38 -18.79
CA GLU A 67 -8.86 7.07 -17.90
C GLU A 67 -10.08 6.20 -17.58
N GLY A 68 -10.82 6.57 -16.53
CA GLY A 68 -12.06 5.88 -16.17
C GLY A 68 -11.86 4.40 -15.84
N GLU A 69 -12.77 3.54 -16.33
CA GLU A 69 -12.74 2.09 -16.09
C GLU A 69 -11.46 1.41 -16.62
N PRO A 70 -10.97 1.70 -17.85
CA PRO A 70 -9.69 1.17 -18.33
C PRO A 70 -8.51 1.42 -17.39
N LEU A 71 -8.40 2.62 -16.81
CA LEU A 71 -7.34 2.91 -15.84
C LEU A 71 -7.46 2.05 -14.59
N LEU A 72 -8.69 1.79 -14.09
CA LEU A 72 -8.89 0.97 -12.90
C LEU A 72 -8.52 -0.50 -13.14
N GLN A 73 -8.83 -1.02 -14.32
CA GLN A 73 -8.40 -2.36 -14.76
C GLN A 73 -6.88 -2.44 -14.84
N GLU A 74 -6.25 -1.42 -15.41
CA GLU A 74 -4.81 -1.34 -15.55
C GLU A 74 -4.09 -1.28 -14.20
N LEU A 75 -4.58 -0.45 -13.27
CA LEU A 75 -4.04 -0.39 -11.91
C LEU A 75 -4.16 -1.76 -11.21
N ALA A 76 -5.30 -2.44 -11.35
CA ALA A 76 -5.45 -3.78 -10.79
C ALA A 76 -4.48 -4.79 -11.41
N GLN A 77 -4.28 -4.74 -12.73
CA GLN A 77 -3.32 -5.60 -13.43
C GLN A 77 -1.89 -5.37 -12.92
N ARG A 78 -1.48 -4.11 -12.77
CA ARG A 78 -0.17 -3.76 -12.24
C ARG A 78 0.01 -4.15 -10.79
N TYR A 79 -0.99 -3.98 -9.94
CA TYR A 79 -0.91 -4.44 -8.55
C TYR A 79 -0.76 -5.95 -8.44
N VAL A 80 -1.45 -6.73 -9.29
CA VAL A 80 -1.27 -8.18 -9.35
C VAL A 80 0.13 -8.54 -9.84
N ALA A 81 0.61 -7.91 -10.92
CA ALA A 81 1.94 -8.16 -11.46
C ALA A 81 3.07 -7.80 -10.47
N ALA A 82 2.91 -6.70 -9.74
CA ALA A 82 3.85 -6.22 -8.73
C ALA A 82 4.08 -7.24 -7.59
N MET A 83 3.12 -8.13 -7.32
CA MET A 83 3.31 -9.20 -6.33
C MET A 83 4.45 -10.16 -6.70
N GLY A 84 4.85 -10.23 -7.98
CA GLY A 84 6.00 -11.01 -8.44
C GLY A 84 7.37 -10.47 -7.98
N ASP A 85 7.45 -9.22 -7.53
CA ASP A 85 8.69 -8.58 -7.05
C ASP A 85 8.64 -8.31 -5.54
N MET A 86 8.00 -9.19 -4.77
CA MET A 86 7.80 -9.00 -3.32
C MET A 86 8.78 -9.79 -2.44
N GLU A 87 9.65 -10.60 -3.04
CA GLU A 87 10.63 -11.39 -2.29
C GLU A 87 11.58 -10.46 -1.51
N GLY A 88 11.65 -10.66 -0.19
CA GLY A 88 12.50 -9.82 0.67
C GLY A 88 12.02 -8.37 0.84
N ARG A 89 10.78 -8.03 0.45
CA ARG A 89 10.22 -6.67 0.55
C ARG A 89 9.05 -6.51 1.52
N LYS A 90 8.66 -7.61 2.17
CA LYS A 90 7.72 -7.66 3.30
C LYS A 90 6.35 -7.01 3.07
N PRO A 91 5.64 -7.37 2.00
CA PRO A 91 4.31 -6.81 1.78
C PRO A 91 3.34 -7.03 2.94
N GLY A 92 2.55 -6.00 3.23
CA GLY A 92 1.53 -6.05 4.28
C GLY A 92 0.44 -7.10 4.00
N PRO A 93 -0.11 -7.79 5.02
CA PRO A 93 -1.11 -8.84 4.83
C PRO A 93 -2.35 -8.37 4.04
N SER A 94 -2.83 -7.14 4.30
CA SER A 94 -3.95 -6.53 3.59
C SER A 94 -3.65 -6.21 2.12
N SER A 95 -2.38 -6.01 1.75
CA SER A 95 -1.97 -5.83 0.36
C SER A 95 -1.96 -7.17 -0.39
N ILE A 96 -1.48 -8.26 0.22
CA ILE A 96 -1.34 -9.57 -0.45
C ILE A 96 -2.63 -10.41 -0.39
N LEU A 97 -3.08 -10.68 0.82
CA LEU A 97 -3.99 -11.78 1.15
C LEU A 97 -5.29 -11.29 1.78
N GLY A 98 -5.38 -10.00 2.11
CA GLY A 98 -6.19 -9.54 3.24
C GLY A 98 -5.69 -10.17 4.54
N GLU A 99 -5.67 -9.46 5.66
CA GLU A 99 -5.20 -10.04 6.95
C GLU A 99 -5.73 -11.46 7.22
N GLN A 100 -4.82 -12.43 7.37
CA GLN A 100 -5.10 -13.73 8.00
C GLN A 100 -5.06 -13.53 9.52
N GLY A 101 -6.03 -14.13 10.22
CA GLY A 101 -6.19 -13.93 11.66
C GLY A 101 -4.94 -14.29 12.45
N GLY A 102 -4.46 -13.35 13.26
CA GLY A 102 -3.70 -13.66 14.47
C GLY A 102 -4.60 -14.36 15.50
N PRO A 103 -4.00 -15.03 16.50
CA PRO A 103 -4.76 -15.78 17.50
C PRO A 103 -5.71 -14.84 18.27
N GLU A 104 -6.95 -15.30 18.47
CA GLU A 104 -7.91 -14.63 19.35
C GLU A 104 -7.30 -14.43 20.75
N GLU A 105 -7.45 -13.23 21.32
CA GLU A 105 -7.14 -13.01 22.73
C GLU A 105 -7.99 -13.96 23.59
N PRO A 106 -7.39 -14.69 24.54
CA PRO A 106 -8.15 -15.57 25.41
C PRO A 106 -8.85 -14.72 26.47
N GLY A 107 -10.12 -14.38 26.25
CA GLY A 107 -11.00 -14.01 27.34
C GLY A 107 -12.08 -12.99 27.03
N ARG A 108 -13.24 -13.47 26.58
CA ARG A 108 -14.55 -13.08 27.14
C ARG A 108 -15.62 -14.08 26.70
N GLY A 109 -16.17 -14.78 27.69
CA GLY A 109 -17.35 -15.67 27.71
C GLY A 109 -18.00 -16.08 26.39
N ARG A 110 -17.90 -17.37 26.06
CA ARG A 110 -18.73 -18.03 25.04
C ARG A 110 -20.20 -18.07 25.50
N GLY A 111 -21.06 -17.32 24.81
CA GLY A 111 -22.44 -17.72 24.56
C GLY A 111 -22.46 -18.56 23.28
N ALA A 112 -23.02 -19.77 23.36
CA ALA A 112 -23.05 -20.74 22.27
C ALA A 112 -23.85 -20.24 21.06
N GLN A 113 -23.22 -20.24 19.89
CA GLN A 113 -23.87 -20.54 18.61
C GLN A 113 -22.79 -20.94 17.59
N GLY A 114 -22.81 -22.24 17.27
CA GLY A 114 -21.96 -22.81 16.25
C GLY A 114 -22.46 -22.43 14.86
N ALA A 115 -21.60 -21.73 14.12
CA ALA A 115 -21.50 -21.84 12.68
C ALA A 115 -20.00 -21.68 12.38
N SER A 116 -19.36 -22.75 11.92
CA SER A 116 -18.07 -22.64 11.24
C SER A 116 -18.30 -21.81 9.98
N HIS A 117 -18.17 -20.48 10.10
CA HIS A 117 -18.11 -19.62 8.93
C HIS A 117 -17.00 -20.17 8.02
N PRO A 118 -17.26 -20.37 6.72
CA PRO A 118 -16.18 -20.66 5.78
C PRO A 118 -15.13 -19.57 5.96
N ARG A 119 -13.84 -19.95 5.97
CA ARG A 119 -12.74 -18.99 5.98
C ARG A 119 -12.85 -18.18 4.69
N VAL A 120 -13.58 -17.07 4.75
CA VAL A 120 -13.68 -16.13 3.63
C VAL A 120 -12.27 -15.61 3.40
N PRO A 121 -11.69 -15.79 2.20
CA PRO A 121 -10.41 -15.18 1.87
C PRO A 121 -10.51 -13.69 2.17
N SER A 122 -9.56 -13.16 2.92
CA SER A 122 -9.54 -11.75 3.27
C SER A 122 -9.13 -10.96 2.00
N PRO A 123 -9.61 -9.73 1.77
CA PRO A 123 -9.34 -8.99 0.53
C PRO A 123 -7.92 -8.42 0.44
N GLY A 124 -7.26 -8.70 -0.69
CA GLY A 124 -5.95 -8.20 -1.12
C GLY A 124 -5.81 -8.42 -2.64
N THR A 125 -4.62 -8.22 -3.22
CA THR A 125 -4.40 -8.37 -4.69
C THR A 125 -4.82 -9.73 -5.24
N SER A 126 -4.75 -10.79 -4.42
CA SER A 126 -5.19 -12.16 -4.76
C SER A 126 -6.68 -12.29 -5.15
N GLN A 127 -7.53 -11.32 -4.81
CA GLN A 127 -8.94 -11.30 -5.21
C GLN A 127 -9.23 -10.53 -6.49
N LEU A 128 -8.25 -9.77 -6.99
CA LEU A 128 -8.42 -9.03 -8.23
C LEU A 128 -8.48 -9.99 -9.42
N ARG A 129 -9.34 -9.67 -10.39
CA ARG A 129 -9.51 -10.35 -11.67
C ARG A 129 -9.43 -9.31 -12.81
N PRO A 130 -8.24 -8.73 -13.07
CA PRO A 130 -8.09 -7.76 -14.15
C PRO A 130 -8.53 -8.36 -15.49
N GLY A 131 -9.28 -7.59 -16.27
CA GLY A 131 -9.87 -8.04 -17.54
C GLY A 131 -11.32 -8.54 -17.42
N GLU A 132 -11.80 -8.86 -16.21
CA GLU A 132 -13.22 -9.09 -15.97
C GLU A 132 -13.94 -7.77 -15.65
N PRO A 133 -15.21 -7.56 -16.09
CA PRO A 133 -15.98 -6.38 -15.72
C PRO A 133 -16.04 -6.20 -14.19
N GLN A 134 -15.61 -5.05 -13.68
CA GLN A 134 -15.51 -4.78 -12.23
C GLN A 134 -14.59 -5.73 -11.45
N GLY A 135 -13.74 -6.51 -12.12
CA GLY A 135 -12.81 -7.47 -11.49
C GLY A 135 -11.72 -6.82 -10.62
N TYR A 136 -11.60 -5.49 -10.63
CA TYR A 136 -10.76 -4.75 -9.69
C TYR A 136 -11.45 -4.49 -8.33
N ARG A 137 -12.72 -4.87 -8.15
CA ARG A 137 -13.46 -4.68 -6.89
C ARG A 137 -13.37 -5.91 -6.02
N ILE A 138 -13.28 -5.67 -4.72
CA ILE A 138 -13.29 -6.71 -3.68
C ILE A 138 -14.37 -6.40 -2.65
N PRO A 139 -14.83 -7.37 -1.84
CA PRO A 139 -15.77 -7.12 -0.75
C PRO A 139 -15.20 -6.19 0.34
N PHE A 140 -16.07 -5.55 1.11
CA PHE A 140 -15.67 -4.80 2.30
C PHE A 140 -14.93 -5.71 3.30
N ASN A 141 -13.93 -5.17 4.01
CA ASN A 141 -13.24 -5.87 5.08
C ASN A 141 -13.05 -4.98 6.30
N PRO A 142 -13.60 -5.37 7.48
CA PRO A 142 -13.44 -4.59 8.71
C PRO A 142 -11.98 -4.46 9.17
N ARG A 143 -11.08 -5.30 8.65
CA ARG A 143 -9.64 -5.28 8.91
C ARG A 143 -8.81 -4.65 7.80
N GLY A 144 -9.44 -4.11 6.76
CA GLY A 144 -8.75 -3.43 5.65
C GLY A 144 -8.20 -2.04 6.03
N THR A 145 -7.78 -1.85 7.29
CA THR A 145 -7.44 -0.54 7.89
C THR A 145 -5.98 -0.14 7.72
N GLY A 146 -5.12 -1.03 7.20
CA GLY A 146 -3.69 -0.80 7.02
C GLY A 146 -3.33 0.36 6.08
N CYS A 147 -2.07 0.80 6.12
CA CYS A 147 -1.55 1.90 5.31
C CYS A 147 -1.27 1.54 3.85
N GLY A 148 -1.43 0.28 3.44
CA GLY A 148 -1.03 -0.20 2.12
C GLY A 148 -1.67 0.55 0.95
N ALA A 149 -2.90 1.04 1.13
CA ALA A 149 -3.55 1.93 0.18
C ALA A 149 -2.90 3.32 0.13
N ALA A 150 -2.55 3.90 1.27
CA ALA A 150 -1.95 5.23 1.36
C ALA A 150 -0.55 5.30 0.75
N MET A 151 0.33 4.35 1.09
CA MET A 151 1.75 4.36 0.69
C MET A 151 1.97 4.41 -0.83
N ARG A 152 1.00 3.90 -1.61
CA ARG A 152 1.08 3.81 -3.07
C ARG A 152 0.33 4.89 -3.85
N SER A 153 -0.26 5.89 -3.18
CA SER A 153 -1.20 6.83 -3.82
C SER A 153 -0.62 8.21 -4.17
N LEU A 154 0.62 8.52 -3.78
CA LEU A 154 1.20 9.85 -4.01
C LEU A 154 1.23 10.22 -5.51
N ALA A 155 1.48 9.25 -6.40
CA ALA A 155 1.54 9.47 -7.84
C ALA A 155 0.21 9.96 -8.44
N ILE A 156 -0.92 9.64 -7.82
CA ILE A 156 -2.25 10.09 -8.26
C ILE A 156 -2.35 11.62 -8.11
N GLY A 157 -1.82 12.18 -7.02
CA GLY A 157 -1.76 13.62 -6.79
C GLY A 157 -0.88 14.36 -7.80
N LEU A 158 0.25 13.75 -8.17
CA LEU A 158 1.14 14.29 -9.20
C LEU A 158 0.51 14.27 -10.59
N ARG A 159 -0.36 13.27 -10.87
CA ARG A 159 -1.06 13.15 -12.16
C ARG A 159 -2.24 14.11 -12.28
N TYR A 160 -2.93 14.41 -11.19
CA TYR A 160 -4.14 15.25 -11.15
C TYR A 160 -3.98 16.44 -10.19
N PRO A 161 -2.99 17.33 -10.41
CA PRO A 161 -2.65 18.36 -9.45
C PRO A 161 -3.67 19.50 -9.44
N HIS A 162 -4.48 19.73 -10.48
CA HIS A 162 -5.30 20.95 -10.59
C HIS A 162 -6.65 20.85 -9.88
N ALA A 163 -7.19 22.00 -9.46
CA ALA A 163 -8.46 22.03 -8.71
C ALA A 163 -9.65 21.51 -9.53
N SER A 164 -9.63 21.71 -10.86
CA SER A 164 -10.61 21.17 -11.79
C SER A 164 -10.57 19.64 -11.88
N GLU A 165 -9.46 19.01 -11.50
CA GLU A 165 -9.27 17.55 -11.55
C GLU A 165 -9.61 16.87 -10.21
N LEU A 166 -9.98 17.64 -9.18
CA LEU A 166 -10.29 17.12 -7.85
C LEU A 166 -11.32 15.96 -7.86
N PRO A 167 -12.40 16.00 -8.66
CA PRO A 167 -13.32 14.86 -8.76
C PRO A 167 -12.64 13.58 -9.27
N THR A 168 -11.72 13.70 -10.23
CA THR A 168 -10.94 12.58 -10.78
C THR A 168 -9.93 12.07 -9.76
N LEU A 169 -9.22 12.97 -9.07
CA LEU A 169 -8.30 12.61 -7.98
C LEU A 169 -9.03 11.79 -6.92
N ILE A 170 -10.18 12.29 -6.42
CA ILE A 170 -10.98 11.60 -5.39
C ILE A 170 -11.39 10.21 -5.86
N ARG A 171 -11.90 10.11 -7.09
CA ARG A 171 -12.33 8.82 -7.65
C ARG A 171 -11.16 7.85 -7.76
N VAL A 172 -10.06 8.23 -8.42
CA VAL A 172 -8.93 7.34 -8.66
C VAL A 172 -8.25 6.92 -7.35
N SER A 173 -8.09 7.83 -6.39
CA SER A 173 -7.50 7.49 -5.08
C SER A 173 -8.35 6.53 -4.27
N ILE A 174 -9.68 6.74 -4.22
CA ILE A 174 -10.58 5.84 -3.49
C ILE A 174 -10.67 4.47 -4.16
N GLU A 175 -10.87 4.45 -5.48
CA GLU A 175 -10.99 3.19 -6.24
C GLU A 175 -9.70 2.38 -6.15
N SER A 176 -8.54 3.00 -6.38
CA SER A 176 -7.24 2.32 -6.27
C SER A 176 -6.94 1.84 -4.85
N GLY A 177 -7.32 2.59 -3.82
CA GLY A 177 -7.17 2.19 -2.43
C GLY A 177 -8.02 0.96 -2.09
N ARG A 178 -9.30 0.96 -2.48
CA ARG A 178 -10.23 -0.13 -2.17
C ARG A 178 -10.02 -1.41 -3.00
N MET A 179 -9.10 -1.42 -3.98
CA MET A 179 -8.63 -2.64 -4.65
C MET A 179 -7.91 -3.61 -3.71
N THR A 180 -7.43 -3.15 -2.55
CA THR A 180 -6.91 -4.02 -1.48
C THR A 180 -7.39 -3.64 -0.10
N HIS A 181 -7.78 -2.38 0.12
CA HIS A 181 -8.20 -1.87 1.43
C HIS A 181 -9.63 -1.34 1.34
N HIS A 182 -10.61 -2.23 1.16
CA HIS A 182 -12.02 -1.84 1.12
C HIS A 182 -12.57 -1.58 2.53
N HIS A 183 -12.00 -0.56 3.18
CA HIS A 183 -12.38 0.00 4.47
C HIS A 183 -12.07 1.51 4.44
N PRO A 184 -12.95 2.38 4.98
CA PRO A 184 -12.74 3.83 4.93
C PRO A 184 -11.40 4.29 5.51
N THR A 185 -10.97 3.75 6.66
CA THR A 185 -9.64 4.04 7.23
C THR A 185 -8.50 3.79 6.23
N GLY A 186 -8.59 2.74 5.41
CA GLY A 186 -7.58 2.43 4.41
C GLY A 186 -7.65 3.34 3.17
N TYR A 187 -8.77 3.32 2.45
CA TYR A 187 -8.86 4.06 1.18
C TYR A 187 -8.96 5.59 1.35
N LEU A 188 -9.38 6.11 2.51
CA LEU A 188 -9.28 7.55 2.78
C LEU A 188 -7.83 7.97 3.07
N GLY A 189 -6.97 7.05 3.52
CA GLY A 189 -5.53 7.27 3.56
C GLY A 189 -4.95 7.48 2.16
N ALA A 190 -5.40 6.70 1.17
CA ALA A 190 -5.05 6.91 -0.25
C ALA A 190 -5.48 8.30 -0.75
N LEU A 191 -6.70 8.73 -0.42
CA LEU A 191 -7.18 10.07 -0.74
C LEU A 191 -6.32 11.16 -0.08
N ALA A 192 -6.00 11.03 1.21
CA ALA A 192 -5.19 12.00 1.92
C ALA A 192 -3.80 12.17 1.27
N VAL A 193 -3.11 11.06 0.99
CA VAL A 193 -1.79 11.07 0.34
C VAL A 193 -1.86 11.64 -1.08
N ALA A 194 -2.86 11.26 -1.88
CA ALA A 194 -3.05 11.82 -3.22
C ALA A 194 -3.33 13.33 -3.17
N LEU A 195 -4.17 13.79 -2.25
CA LEU A 195 -4.50 15.21 -2.11
C LEU A 195 -3.28 16.03 -1.68
N PHE A 196 -2.51 15.56 -0.70
CA PHE A 196 -1.28 16.23 -0.28
C PHE A 196 -0.19 16.20 -1.37
N GLY A 197 -0.13 15.12 -2.15
CA GLY A 197 0.71 15.06 -3.35
C GLY A 197 0.34 16.14 -4.38
N ALA A 198 -0.95 16.33 -4.63
CA ALA A 198 -1.44 17.38 -5.53
C ALA A 198 -1.14 18.79 -5.00
N LEU A 199 -1.28 19.02 -3.68
CA LEU A 199 -0.93 20.30 -3.06
C LEU A 199 0.57 20.60 -3.13
N GLY A 200 1.42 19.59 -2.95
CA GLY A 200 2.88 19.75 -3.05
C GLY A 200 3.40 19.94 -4.49
N ALA A 201 2.57 19.69 -5.50
CA ALA A 201 2.91 19.87 -6.91
C ALA A 201 2.47 21.23 -7.48
N ARG A 202 1.74 22.04 -6.70
CA ARG A 202 1.33 23.40 -7.05
C ARG A 202 2.32 24.42 -6.49
#